data_AF-R7HF24-F1
#
_entry.id   AF-R7HF24-F1
#
_cell.length_a   1.000
_cell.length_b   1.000
_cell.length_c   1.000
_cell.angle_alpha   90.00
_cell.angle_beta   90.00
_cell.angle_gamma   90.00
#
_symmetry.space_group_name_H-M   'P 1'
#
loop_
_entity.id
_entity.type
_entity.pdbx_description
1 polymer ?
#
loop_
_entity_poly.entity_id
_entity_poly.type
_entity_poly.pdbx_seq_one_letter_code
_entity_poly.pdbx_strand_id
1 'polypeptide(L)'
;MKNEIGTDPTMVDVIETLDVPVPEKKIEPKNENKQNNNDKKPEKKGSFIKNLLFIILVLALMGGVAFGVYYYLRLARNNENNVNVTPAFNLNKMQINEGDEVPQSLSEYGDFSKIDISNCKLDTSEVKNNVPGNYTYYVMCNGSKYSESFVVKSKDGSDEPVTPTVTKRLNVTTYFNYTIKGEQLNIERLISSDDNLTFSFKDKEKYKEDMYNIGLQKVEIKAVDEENNENTYYAFVYVVNEEPKMKFKCVSPNNSLKDVILFNKNKENMNNSVRMYEYTYNDTEYSNIIETINNGTIKINENEGNAILDYQNKKITILKDLPKETLDSEYGGSFPTTYSEVSNYYRNSLKYTCSFN
;
A
#
# COMPACT_ATOMS: atom_id res chain seq x y z
N MET A 1 61.26 10.46 -34.65
CA MET A 1 60.38 9.51 -35.38
C MET A 1 58.98 9.76 -34.84
N LYS A 2 58.09 10.59 -35.39
CA LYS A 2 57.53 10.78 -36.74
C LYS A 2 56.76 9.58 -37.32
N ASN A 3 55.46 9.85 -37.52
CA ASN A 3 54.48 9.33 -38.47
C ASN A 3 53.66 8.11 -38.06
N GLU A 4 52.35 8.00 -38.33
CA GLU A 4 51.24 8.90 -38.72
C GLU A 4 49.98 8.00 -38.85
N ILE A 5 48.79 8.55 -38.51
CA ILE A 5 47.47 8.43 -39.16
C ILE A 5 46.82 7.04 -39.42
N GLY A 6 45.56 6.94 -38.99
CA GLY A 6 44.57 5.98 -39.49
C GLY A 6 43.17 6.25 -38.94
N THR A 7 42.49 7.26 -39.49
CA THR A 7 41.06 7.54 -39.28
C THR A 7 40.20 6.95 -40.40
N ASP A 8 39.00 6.51 -39.99
CA ASP A 8 37.71 6.43 -40.73
C ASP A 8 37.41 5.18 -41.59
N PRO A 9 36.14 4.92 -42.02
CA PRO A 9 34.82 4.87 -41.34
C PRO A 9 34.13 3.48 -41.54
N THR A 10 32.96 3.23 -40.93
CA THR A 10 31.69 2.74 -41.58
C THR A 10 30.75 1.92 -40.68
N MET A 11 29.44 2.03 -41.01
CA MET A 11 28.21 1.43 -40.45
C MET A 11 27.52 2.29 -39.38
N VAL A 12 26.82 3.36 -39.75
CA VAL A 12 25.55 3.50 -40.50
C VAL A 12 24.35 2.90 -39.77
N ASP A 13 23.53 3.84 -39.29
CA ASP A 13 22.20 3.73 -38.70
C ASP A 13 21.17 3.02 -39.57
N VAL A 14 20.28 2.26 -38.92
CA VAL A 14 18.92 2.01 -39.41
C VAL A 14 17.98 2.09 -38.21
N ILE A 15 17.40 3.27 -37.97
CA ILE A 15 16.12 3.40 -37.28
C ILE A 15 15.19 4.09 -38.28
N GLU A 16 14.23 3.33 -38.78
CA GLU A 16 13.12 3.83 -39.59
C GLU A 16 12.30 4.83 -38.76
N THR A 17 12.42 6.11 -39.08
CA THR A 17 11.46 7.14 -38.67
C THR A 17 10.35 7.19 -39.71
N LEU A 18 9.15 6.77 -39.30
CA LEU A 18 7.91 6.93 -40.06
C LEU A 18 7.54 8.42 -40.19
N ASP A 19 7.64 8.94 -41.40
CA ASP A 19 7.19 10.26 -41.81
C ASP A 19 5.65 10.36 -41.75
N VAL A 20 5.16 11.33 -40.98
CA VAL A 20 3.77 11.80 -40.99
C VAL A 20 3.73 13.13 -41.76
N PRO A 21 2.98 13.26 -42.87
CA PRO A 21 2.95 14.50 -43.63
C PRO A 21 2.05 15.55 -42.96
N VAL A 22 2.63 16.72 -42.71
CA VAL A 22 1.97 17.97 -42.32
C VAL A 22 1.42 18.66 -43.58
N PRO A 23 0.12 19.00 -43.67
CA PRO A 23 -0.40 19.78 -44.79
C PRO A 23 -0.27 21.29 -44.56
N GLU A 24 0.13 21.96 -45.64
CA GLU A 24 0.40 23.40 -45.76
C GLU A 24 -0.83 24.30 -45.56
N LYS A 25 -0.54 25.52 -45.10
CA LYS A 25 -1.43 26.70 -45.13
C LYS A 25 -1.90 27.03 -46.54
N LYS A 26 -3.19 27.37 -46.70
CA LYS A 26 -3.66 28.28 -47.75
C LYS A 26 -4.60 29.36 -47.20
N ILE A 27 -4.45 30.51 -47.85
CA ILE A 27 -4.96 31.84 -47.54
C ILE A 27 -6.39 32.02 -48.09
N GLU A 28 -7.20 32.79 -47.37
CA GLU A 28 -8.55 33.32 -47.69
C GLU A 28 -8.62 34.14 -49.01
N PRO A 29 -9.81 34.30 -49.66
CA PRO A 29 -10.72 35.38 -49.26
C PRO A 29 -12.24 35.09 -49.31
N LYS A 30 -12.94 35.88 -48.50
CA LYS A 30 -14.40 36.07 -48.33
C LYS A 30 -15.19 36.31 -49.62
N ASN A 31 -16.46 35.89 -49.62
CA ASN A 31 -17.59 36.79 -49.90
C ASN A 31 -18.94 36.22 -49.43
N GLU A 32 -19.61 36.95 -48.56
CA GLU A 32 -21.03 36.80 -48.22
C GLU A 32 -21.90 37.49 -49.27
N ASN A 33 -23.06 36.93 -49.61
CA ASN A 33 -24.30 37.72 -49.79
C ASN A 33 -25.57 36.85 -49.84
N LYS A 34 -26.43 37.08 -48.84
CA LYS A 34 -27.90 37.32 -48.89
C LYS A 34 -28.84 36.41 -49.71
N GLN A 35 -29.64 35.66 -48.93
CA GLN A 35 -31.07 35.92 -48.66
C GLN A 35 -32.17 35.64 -49.72
N ASN A 36 -33.06 34.72 -49.34
CA ASN A 36 -34.55 34.67 -49.49
C ASN A 36 -35.27 34.09 -50.73
N ASN A 37 -36.01 32.99 -50.41
CA ASN A 37 -37.47 32.80 -50.50
C ASN A 37 -38.16 32.12 -51.71
N ASN A 38 -38.89 31.05 -51.35
CA ASN A 38 -40.25 30.64 -51.72
C ASN A 38 -40.53 30.07 -53.13
N ASP A 39 -40.87 28.77 -53.23
CA ASP A 39 -42.25 28.23 -53.09
C ASP A 39 -42.49 26.90 -53.86
N LYS A 40 -43.14 25.98 -53.14
CA LYS A 40 -44.09 24.92 -53.57
C LYS A 40 -43.64 23.60 -54.25
N LYS A 41 -43.90 22.56 -53.45
CA LYS A 41 -43.93 21.09 -53.59
C LYS A 41 -44.84 20.55 -54.73
N PRO A 42 -44.71 19.25 -55.09
CA PRO A 42 -45.76 18.32 -54.65
C PRO A 42 -45.25 17.02 -54.01
N GLU A 43 -46.16 16.41 -53.25
CA GLU A 43 -45.96 15.44 -52.18
C GLU A 43 -45.52 14.03 -52.58
N LYS A 44 -44.76 13.35 -51.72
CA LYS A 44 -44.85 11.90 -51.54
C LYS A 44 -44.87 11.51 -50.06
N LYS A 45 -45.88 10.70 -49.74
CA LYS A 45 -46.26 10.11 -48.45
C LYS A 45 -45.05 9.52 -47.68
N GLY A 46 -44.89 9.95 -46.44
CA GLY A 46 -43.95 9.34 -45.48
C GLY A 46 -43.83 10.04 -44.12
N SER A 47 -44.81 10.89 -43.76
CA SER A 47 -44.64 11.87 -42.67
C SER A 47 -45.08 11.39 -41.28
N PHE A 48 -45.86 10.31 -41.16
CA PHE A 48 -46.34 9.85 -39.85
C PHE A 48 -45.34 8.93 -39.12
N ILE A 49 -44.61 8.08 -39.85
CA ILE A 49 -43.66 7.12 -39.25
C ILE A 49 -42.40 7.84 -38.74
N LYS A 50 -41.92 8.89 -39.44
CA LYS A 50 -40.76 9.68 -38.99
C LYS A 50 -41.04 10.49 -37.73
N ASN A 51 -42.24 11.07 -37.61
CA ASN A 51 -42.63 11.81 -36.41
C ASN A 51 -42.84 10.86 -35.21
N LEU A 52 -43.41 9.67 -35.43
CA LEU A 52 -43.57 8.67 -34.36
C LEU A 52 -42.21 8.11 -33.89
N LEU A 53 -41.29 7.81 -34.82
CA LEU A 53 -39.92 7.40 -34.49
C LEU A 53 -39.17 8.48 -33.72
N PHE A 54 -39.35 9.75 -34.09
CA PHE A 54 -38.74 10.87 -33.39
C PHE A 54 -39.28 11.00 -31.96
N ILE A 55 -40.59 10.81 -31.75
CA ILE A 55 -41.21 10.83 -30.43
C ILE A 55 -40.71 9.69 -29.55
N ILE A 56 -40.63 8.46 -30.08
CA ILE A 56 -40.09 7.30 -29.35
C ILE A 56 -38.61 7.52 -28.99
N LEU A 57 -37.83 8.09 -29.90
CA LEU A 57 -36.41 8.39 -29.67
C LEU A 57 -36.23 9.46 -28.59
N VAL A 58 -37.07 10.51 -28.57
CA VAL A 58 -37.06 11.54 -27.52
C VAL A 58 -37.47 10.96 -26.16
N LEU A 59 -38.48 10.08 -26.11
CA LEU A 59 -38.87 9.40 -24.87
C LEU A 59 -37.78 8.46 -24.34
N ALA A 60 -37.09 7.74 -25.22
CA ALA A 60 -35.95 6.90 -24.84
C ALA A 60 -34.77 7.74 -24.33
N LEU A 61 -34.54 8.92 -24.93
CA LEU A 61 -33.51 9.87 -24.47
C LEU A 61 -33.86 10.44 -23.09
N MET A 62 -35.11 10.85 -22.85
CA MET A 62 -35.55 11.31 -21.53
C MET A 62 -35.49 10.21 -20.48
N GLY A 63 -35.90 8.98 -20.82
CA GLY A 63 -35.77 7.81 -19.96
C GLY A 63 -34.31 7.48 -19.65
N GLY A 64 -33.43 7.54 -20.65
CA GLY A 64 -32.00 7.32 -20.50
C GLY A 64 -31.30 8.36 -19.63
N VAL A 65 -31.68 9.64 -19.76
CA VAL A 65 -31.17 10.71 -18.89
C VAL A 65 -31.66 10.53 -17.46
N ALA A 66 -32.95 10.24 -17.26
CA ALA A 66 -33.50 10.00 -15.92
C ALA A 66 -32.88 8.77 -15.25
N PHE A 67 -32.71 7.68 -16.00
CA PHE A 67 -32.07 6.46 -15.50
C PHE A 67 -30.57 6.65 -15.27
N GLY A 68 -29.89 7.43 -16.13
CA GLY A 68 -28.48 7.80 -15.99
C GLY A 68 -28.23 8.67 -14.76
N VAL A 69 -29.08 9.66 -14.51
CA VAL A 69 -29.02 10.48 -13.29
C VAL A 69 -29.35 9.63 -12.06
N TYR A 70 -30.37 8.78 -12.10
CA TYR A 70 -30.69 7.86 -11.00
C TYR A 70 -29.54 6.88 -10.72
N TYR A 71 -28.94 6.31 -11.76
CA TYR A 71 -27.80 5.40 -11.64
C TYR A 71 -26.56 6.14 -11.12
N TYR A 72 -26.26 7.33 -11.64
CA TYR A 72 -25.16 8.18 -11.17
C TYR A 72 -25.35 8.62 -9.71
N LEU A 73 -26.56 9.05 -9.32
CA LEU A 73 -26.87 9.39 -7.92
C LEU A 73 -26.84 8.16 -7.01
N ARG A 74 -27.26 6.98 -7.50
CA ARG A 74 -27.16 5.72 -6.76
C ARG A 74 -25.71 5.25 -6.64
N LEU A 75 -24.89 5.44 -7.67
CA LEU A 75 -23.45 5.15 -7.65
C LEU A 75 -22.72 6.15 -6.75
N ALA A 76 -23.08 7.44 -6.77
CA ALA A 76 -22.55 8.47 -5.88
C ALA A 76 -23.02 8.32 -4.43
N ARG A 77 -24.18 7.70 -4.19
CA ARG A 77 -24.66 7.34 -2.85
C ARG A 77 -24.01 6.06 -2.31
N ASN A 78 -23.58 5.16 -3.19
CA ASN A 78 -22.91 3.91 -2.81
C ASN A 78 -21.37 4.04 -2.81
N ASN A 79 -20.82 5.02 -3.54
CA ASN A 79 -19.44 5.46 -3.43
C ASN A 79 -19.40 6.60 -2.40
N GLU A 80 -19.23 6.22 -1.13
CA GLU A 80 -18.97 7.14 -0.03
C GLU A 80 -17.64 7.86 -0.22
N ASN A 81 -17.62 8.86 -1.10
CA ASN A 81 -16.76 10.01 -0.90
C ASN A 81 -17.49 10.90 0.09
N ASN A 82 -16.99 10.89 1.33
CA ASN A 82 -17.42 11.72 2.45
C ASN A 82 -17.59 13.18 2.01
N VAL A 83 -18.80 13.55 1.61
CA VAL A 83 -19.21 14.95 1.65
C VAL A 83 -19.20 15.29 3.13
N ASN A 84 -18.18 16.02 3.56
CA ASN A 84 -17.99 16.45 4.93
C ASN A 84 -19.06 17.50 5.26
N VAL A 85 -20.30 17.03 5.43
CA VAL A 85 -21.39 17.79 6.04
C VAL A 85 -21.07 17.77 7.51
N THR A 86 -20.66 18.91 8.06
CA THR A 86 -20.52 19.09 9.50
C THR A 86 -21.84 18.62 10.14
N PRO A 87 -21.84 17.52 10.93
CA PRO A 87 -23.07 16.99 11.47
C PRO A 87 -23.75 18.05 12.35
N ALA A 88 -25.09 18.04 12.38
CA ALA A 88 -25.86 18.96 13.22
C ALA A 88 -25.77 18.65 14.73
N PHE A 89 -24.90 17.71 15.11
CA PHE A 89 -24.63 17.25 16.47
C PHE A 89 -23.12 17.16 16.68
N ASN A 90 -22.67 17.37 17.92
CA ASN A 90 -21.29 17.19 18.32
C ASN A 90 -21.18 15.95 19.20
N LEU A 91 -20.13 15.16 18.96
CA LEU A 91 -19.77 14.04 19.82
C LEU A 91 -18.94 14.55 21.02
N ASN A 92 -19.14 13.90 22.18
CA ASN A 92 -18.42 14.21 23.40
C ASN A 92 -17.14 13.38 23.50
N LYS A 93 -16.07 13.97 24.02
CA LYS A 93 -14.90 13.18 24.47
C LYS A 93 -15.29 12.42 25.73
N MET A 94 -15.20 11.10 25.67
CA MET A 94 -15.61 10.23 26.76
C MET A 94 -14.41 9.84 27.63
N GLN A 95 -14.66 9.62 28.92
CA GLN A 95 -13.61 9.20 29.84
C GLN A 95 -14.19 8.32 30.97
N ILE A 96 -13.52 7.19 31.25
CA ILE A 96 -13.80 6.31 32.39
C ILE A 96 -12.48 5.92 33.08
N ASN A 97 -12.54 5.30 34.27
CA ASN A 97 -11.38 4.65 34.86
C ASN A 97 -11.34 3.16 34.50
N GLU A 98 -10.17 2.57 34.61
CA GLU A 98 -9.94 1.15 34.37
C GLU A 98 -10.89 0.27 35.22
N GLY A 99 -11.60 -0.63 34.56
CA GLY A 99 -12.59 -1.54 35.14
C GLY A 99 -13.98 -0.94 35.34
N ASP A 100 -14.19 0.34 35.03
CA ASP A 100 -15.53 0.95 35.04
C ASP A 100 -16.35 0.47 33.82
N GLU A 101 -17.68 0.44 33.92
CA GLU A 101 -18.54 0.05 32.80
C GLU A 101 -18.52 1.10 31.69
N VAL A 102 -18.48 0.64 30.42
CA VAL A 102 -18.58 1.52 29.25
C VAL A 102 -20.04 1.95 29.09
N PRO A 103 -20.35 3.26 29.08
CA PRO A 103 -21.71 3.73 28.87
C PRO A 103 -22.34 3.17 27.59
N GLN A 104 -23.61 2.81 27.65
CA GLN A 104 -24.32 2.24 26.49
C GLN A 104 -25.38 3.19 25.92
N SER A 105 -25.68 4.28 26.63
CA SER A 105 -26.67 5.25 26.19
C SER A 105 -26.05 6.24 25.20
N LEU A 106 -26.62 6.33 24.00
CA LEU A 106 -26.18 7.28 22.98
C LEU A 106 -26.17 8.73 23.50
N SER A 107 -27.09 9.11 24.40
CA SER A 107 -27.19 10.45 24.96
C SER A 107 -25.95 10.91 25.74
N GLU A 108 -25.12 9.99 26.21
CA GLU A 108 -23.89 10.34 26.94
C GLU A 108 -22.76 10.76 25.99
N TYR A 109 -22.83 10.30 24.74
CA TYR A 109 -21.80 10.47 23.72
C TYR A 109 -22.00 11.73 22.87
N GLY A 110 -23.03 12.54 23.11
CA GLY A 110 -23.23 13.79 22.35
C GLY A 110 -24.62 14.40 22.53
N ASP A 111 -24.79 15.62 21.99
CA ASP A 111 -26.08 16.28 21.91
C ASP A 111 -26.78 15.94 20.58
N PHE A 112 -27.71 15.00 20.64
CA PHE A 112 -28.49 14.54 19.49
C PHE A 112 -29.86 15.20 19.36
N SER A 113 -30.14 16.27 20.13
CA SER A 113 -31.46 16.93 20.16
C SER A 113 -31.96 17.44 18.81
N LYS A 114 -31.05 17.64 17.85
CA LYS A 114 -31.33 18.19 16.52
C LYS A 114 -31.49 17.13 15.42
N ILE A 115 -31.38 15.84 15.76
CA ILE A 115 -31.50 14.75 14.79
C ILE A 115 -32.46 13.66 15.30
N ASP A 116 -33.02 12.89 14.37
CA ASP A 116 -33.76 11.67 14.71
C ASP A 116 -32.76 10.55 15.02
N ILE A 117 -32.73 10.11 16.28
CA ILE A 117 -31.81 9.07 16.78
C ILE A 117 -32.34 7.64 16.61
N SER A 118 -33.56 7.45 16.10
CA SER A 118 -34.16 6.11 15.96
C SER A 118 -33.32 5.17 15.07
N ASN A 119 -32.56 5.73 14.13
CA ASN A 119 -31.64 5.01 13.24
C ASN A 119 -30.16 5.15 13.64
N CYS A 120 -29.87 5.66 14.83
CA CYS A 120 -28.51 5.78 15.33
C CYS A 120 -28.07 4.51 16.07
N LYS A 121 -26.81 4.11 15.89
CA LYS A 121 -26.17 2.99 16.58
C LYS A 121 -24.84 3.43 17.17
N LEU A 122 -24.64 3.11 18.44
CA LEU A 122 -23.37 3.28 19.13
C LEU A 122 -22.55 1.99 18.96
N ASP A 123 -21.26 2.15 18.66
CA ASP A 123 -20.29 1.07 18.62
C ASP A 123 -19.09 1.45 19.49
N THR A 124 -18.97 0.74 20.61
CA THR A 124 -17.88 0.84 21.59
C THR A 124 -17.09 -0.46 21.67
N SER A 125 -17.22 -1.36 20.68
CA SER A 125 -16.63 -2.69 20.71
C SER A 125 -15.09 -2.69 20.80
N GLU A 126 -14.46 -1.61 20.33
CA GLU A 126 -13.00 -1.42 20.40
C GLU A 126 -12.53 -0.89 21.76
N VAL A 127 -13.43 -0.39 22.61
CA VAL A 127 -13.10 0.15 23.94
C VAL A 127 -12.85 -0.97 24.93
N LYS A 128 -11.59 -1.15 25.34
CA LYS A 128 -11.22 -2.10 26.40
C LYS A 128 -11.17 -1.37 27.74
N ASN A 129 -12.24 -1.50 28.53
CA ASN A 129 -12.33 -0.83 29.83
C ASN A 129 -11.33 -1.35 30.87
N ASN A 130 -10.73 -2.51 30.67
CA ASN A 130 -9.75 -3.12 31.57
C ASN A 130 -8.29 -2.83 31.19
N VAL A 131 -8.06 -1.97 30.20
CA VAL A 131 -6.71 -1.59 29.76
C VAL A 131 -6.68 -0.06 29.65
N PRO A 132 -5.86 0.65 30.44
CA PRO A 132 -5.70 2.09 30.30
C PRO A 132 -5.23 2.46 28.89
N GLY A 133 -5.81 3.50 28.31
CA GLY A 133 -5.52 3.91 26.94
C GLY A 133 -6.55 4.85 26.34
N ASN A 134 -6.25 5.36 25.15
CA ASN A 134 -7.21 6.10 24.34
C ASN A 134 -7.78 5.15 23.29
N TYR A 135 -9.10 5.10 23.23
CA TYR A 135 -9.89 4.33 22.30
C TYR A 135 -10.73 5.29 21.45
N THR A 136 -11.36 4.74 20.42
CA THR A 136 -12.33 5.46 19.61
C THR A 136 -13.66 4.74 19.75
N TYR A 137 -14.73 5.51 19.91
CA TYR A 137 -16.08 4.99 19.74
C TYR A 137 -16.67 5.56 18.47
N TYR A 138 -17.65 4.85 17.92
CA TYR A 138 -18.33 5.25 16.70
C TYR A 138 -19.82 5.42 16.94
N VAL A 139 -20.39 6.43 16.30
CA VAL A 139 -21.83 6.64 16.21
C VAL A 139 -22.22 6.60 14.74
N MET A 140 -23.07 5.64 14.38
CA MET A 140 -23.59 5.49 13.02
C MET A 140 -25.03 6.01 12.98
N CYS A 141 -25.29 7.10 12.28
CA CYS A 141 -26.62 7.69 12.14
C CYS A 141 -26.95 7.88 10.67
N ASN A 142 -28.13 7.45 10.23
CA ASN A 142 -28.64 7.68 8.86
C ASN A 142 -27.68 7.23 7.75
N GLY A 143 -26.91 6.17 8.00
CA GLY A 143 -25.92 5.61 7.06
C GLY A 143 -24.52 6.22 7.14
N SER A 144 -24.34 7.33 7.86
CA SER A 144 -23.02 7.95 8.07
C SER A 144 -22.40 7.52 9.39
N LYS A 145 -21.08 7.29 9.40
CA LYS A 145 -20.30 6.90 10.59
C LYS A 145 -19.50 8.09 11.09
N TYR A 146 -19.64 8.40 12.38
CA TYR A 146 -18.95 9.48 13.09
C TYR A 146 -18.12 8.88 14.22
N SER A 147 -17.02 9.52 14.59
CA SER A 147 -16.08 9.01 15.60
C SER A 147 -15.60 10.08 16.55
N GLU A 148 -15.33 9.72 17.80
CA GLU A 148 -14.69 10.59 18.78
C GLU A 148 -13.91 9.75 19.81
N SER A 149 -13.04 10.42 20.57
CA SER A 149 -12.14 9.85 21.56
C SER A 149 -12.85 9.32 22.82
N PHE A 150 -12.36 8.18 23.32
CA PHE A 150 -12.77 7.53 24.55
C PHE A 150 -11.54 7.18 25.40
N VAL A 151 -11.40 7.75 26.59
CA VAL A 151 -10.20 7.60 27.41
C VAL A 151 -10.46 6.67 28.60
N VAL A 152 -9.67 5.62 28.76
CA VAL A 152 -9.64 4.78 29.96
C VAL A 152 -8.42 5.15 30.79
N LYS A 153 -8.64 5.75 31.97
CA LYS A 153 -7.56 6.15 32.87
C LYS A 153 -7.14 5.04 33.81
N SER A 154 -5.84 4.93 34.07
CA SER A 154 -5.31 4.04 35.11
C SER A 154 -5.85 4.43 36.49
N LYS A 155 -6.20 3.44 37.31
CA LYS A 155 -6.59 3.66 38.72
C LYS A 155 -5.43 4.10 39.61
N ASP A 156 -4.20 3.88 39.17
CA ASP A 156 -2.99 4.07 39.97
C ASP A 156 -2.47 5.52 39.92
N GLY A 157 -3.13 6.39 39.15
CA GLY A 157 -2.80 7.83 39.08
C GLY A 157 -1.49 8.15 38.36
N SER A 158 -0.95 7.22 37.56
CA SER A 158 0.12 7.54 36.61
C SER A 158 -0.45 8.44 35.51
N ASP A 159 -0.24 9.75 35.67
CA ASP A 159 -0.46 10.76 34.65
C ASP A 159 0.54 10.55 33.51
N GLU A 160 0.22 9.61 32.62
CA GLU A 160 0.57 9.68 31.20
C GLU A 160 -0.18 8.54 30.50
N PRO A 161 -1.25 8.83 29.72
CA PRO A 161 -1.68 7.87 28.74
C PRO A 161 -0.53 7.76 27.74
N VAL A 162 0.26 6.68 27.83
CA VAL A 162 1.09 6.25 26.69
C VAL A 162 0.10 6.12 25.54
N THR A 163 0.20 7.02 24.57
CA THR A 163 -0.73 7.13 23.46
C THR A 163 -0.58 5.92 22.55
N PRO A 164 -1.62 5.08 22.40
CA PRO A 164 -2.03 4.66 21.08
C PRO A 164 -3.17 5.60 20.71
N THR A 165 -2.87 6.57 19.85
CA THR A 165 -3.92 7.09 18.97
C THR A 165 -4.36 5.87 18.17
N VAL A 166 -5.59 5.38 18.32
CA VAL A 166 -6.13 4.38 17.38
C VAL A 166 -6.45 5.14 16.10
N THR A 167 -5.38 5.39 15.37
CA THR A 167 -5.42 5.90 14.02
C THR A 167 -5.81 4.73 13.14
N LYS A 168 -6.81 4.99 12.28
CA LYS A 168 -7.29 4.05 11.27
C LYS A 168 -6.11 3.28 10.70
N ARG A 169 -6.18 1.95 10.72
CA ARG A 169 -5.08 1.15 10.21
C ARG A 169 -4.86 1.44 8.73
N LEU A 170 -3.67 1.91 8.40
CA LEU A 170 -3.30 2.24 7.03
C LEU A 170 -2.82 0.98 6.30
N ASN A 171 -3.33 0.76 5.09
CA ASN A 171 -2.91 -0.36 4.27
C ASN A 171 -1.56 -0.03 3.65
N VAL A 172 -0.54 -0.84 3.93
CA VAL A 172 0.81 -0.63 3.38
C VAL A 172 1.42 -1.96 2.97
N THR A 173 2.44 -1.88 2.13
CA THR A 173 3.37 -2.97 1.89
C THR A 173 4.76 -2.53 2.33
N THR A 174 5.37 -3.23 3.27
CA THR A 174 6.76 -2.99 3.69
C THR A 174 7.68 -3.92 2.93
N TYR A 175 8.94 -3.51 2.78
CA TYR A 175 9.92 -4.24 1.98
C TYR A 175 11.22 -4.48 2.74
N PHE A 176 11.89 -5.56 2.32
CA PHE A 176 13.26 -5.84 2.70
C PHE A 176 14.21 -5.45 1.57
N ASN A 177 15.25 -4.69 1.89
CA ASN A 177 16.25 -4.24 0.92
C ASN A 177 17.68 -4.47 1.40
N TYR A 178 18.61 -4.32 0.46
CA TYR A 178 20.06 -4.31 0.72
C TYR A 178 20.61 -2.91 0.44
N THR A 179 21.57 -2.48 1.24
CA THR A 179 22.31 -1.23 1.02
C THR A 179 23.78 -1.41 1.37
N ILE A 180 24.64 -0.57 0.81
CA ILE A 180 26.04 -0.52 1.21
C ILE A 180 26.17 0.37 2.44
N LYS A 181 27.13 0.06 3.32
CA LYS A 181 27.43 0.84 4.52
C LYS A 181 27.57 2.33 4.19
N GLY A 182 26.81 3.16 4.91
CA GLY A 182 26.77 4.62 4.74
C GLY A 182 25.84 5.11 3.62
N GLU A 183 25.33 4.22 2.77
CA GLU A 183 24.32 4.57 1.77
C GLU A 183 22.92 4.56 2.37
N GLN A 184 22.18 5.63 2.11
CA GLN A 184 20.78 5.77 2.50
C GLN A 184 19.86 5.38 1.35
N LEU A 185 18.84 4.59 1.64
CA LEU A 185 17.77 4.26 0.72
C LEU A 185 16.67 5.33 0.73
N ASN A 186 16.04 5.52 -0.42
CA ASN A 186 14.77 6.22 -0.51
C ASN A 186 13.69 5.40 0.22
N ILE A 187 12.81 6.07 0.97
CA ILE A 187 11.73 5.47 1.74
C ILE A 187 10.77 4.64 0.87
N GLU A 188 10.58 5.01 -0.40
CA GLU A 188 9.77 4.28 -1.37
C GLU A 188 10.30 2.87 -1.67
N ARG A 189 11.59 2.62 -1.41
CA ARG A 189 12.16 1.26 -1.49
C ARG A 189 11.81 0.40 -0.28
N LEU A 190 11.30 1.00 0.80
CA LEU A 190 11.08 0.35 2.09
C LEU A 190 9.59 0.21 2.42
N ILE A 191 8.75 1.07 1.85
CA ILE A 191 7.31 1.04 2.04
C ILE A 191 6.59 1.59 0.81
N SER A 192 5.40 1.06 0.52
CA SER A 192 4.45 1.61 -0.45
C SER A 192 3.02 1.43 0.02
N SER A 193 2.09 2.11 -0.65
CA SER A 193 0.65 1.90 -0.52
C SER A 193 -0.04 2.22 -1.84
N ASP A 194 -1.21 1.61 -2.07
CA ASP A 194 -2.13 2.01 -3.14
C ASP A 194 -2.95 3.24 -2.74
N ASP A 195 -3.05 3.52 -1.44
CA ASP A 195 -3.71 4.70 -0.88
C ASP A 195 -2.77 5.91 -0.94
N ASN A 196 -3.35 7.12 -0.92
CA ASN A 196 -2.57 8.35 -0.90
C ASN A 196 -1.99 8.61 0.51
N LEU A 197 -0.88 7.94 0.83
CA LEU A 197 -0.19 8.05 2.12
C LEU A 197 1.13 8.81 1.99
N THR A 198 1.43 9.61 3.02
CA THR A 198 2.74 10.24 3.17
C THR A 198 3.60 9.40 4.10
N PHE A 199 4.83 9.11 3.69
CA PHE A 199 5.80 8.33 4.47
C PHE A 199 6.96 9.20 4.97
N SER A 200 7.38 8.97 6.21
CA SER A 200 8.57 9.60 6.78
C SER A 200 9.31 8.65 7.73
N PHE A 201 10.62 8.78 7.84
CA PHE A 201 11.35 8.09 8.90
C PHE A 201 10.97 8.70 10.25
N LYS A 202 10.60 7.84 11.21
CA LYS A 202 10.19 8.31 12.54
C LYS A 202 11.34 8.97 13.30
N ASP A 203 12.54 8.40 13.17
CA ASP A 203 13.79 9.02 13.62
C ASP A 203 14.83 8.95 12.48
N LYS A 204 15.07 10.11 11.86
CA LYS A 204 15.99 10.23 10.73
C LYS A 204 17.46 10.09 11.14
N GLU A 205 17.83 10.50 12.35
CA GLU A 205 19.22 10.40 12.80
C GLU A 205 19.57 8.97 13.19
N LYS A 206 18.66 8.28 13.89
CA LYS A 206 18.80 6.84 14.16
C LYS A 206 18.88 6.04 12.86
N TYR A 207 18.02 6.32 11.88
CA TYR A 207 18.10 5.67 10.57
C TYR A 207 19.47 5.84 9.92
N LYS A 208 20.04 7.06 9.93
CA LYS A 208 21.38 7.30 9.40
C LYS A 208 22.44 6.49 10.15
N GLU A 209 22.39 6.47 11.48
CA GLU A 209 23.31 5.70 12.31
C GLU A 209 23.24 4.21 11.98
N ASP A 210 22.03 3.65 11.90
CA ASP A 210 21.80 2.24 11.57
C ASP A 210 22.38 1.87 10.21
N MET A 211 22.35 2.77 9.20
CA MET A 211 22.97 2.51 7.89
C MET A 211 24.51 2.41 7.92
N TYR A 212 25.17 2.76 9.04
CA TYR A 212 26.61 2.51 9.25
C TYR A 212 26.90 1.18 9.95
N ASN A 213 25.88 0.50 10.48
CA ASN A 213 26.00 -0.76 11.20
C ASN A 213 25.77 -1.94 10.24
N ILE A 214 26.78 -2.80 10.08
CA ILE A 214 26.70 -3.98 9.20
C ILE A 214 25.69 -4.98 9.76
N GLY A 215 24.93 -5.63 8.88
CA GLY A 215 23.95 -6.65 9.22
C GLY A 215 22.52 -6.16 9.03
N LEU A 216 21.58 -6.90 9.63
CA LEU A 216 20.16 -6.63 9.48
C LEU A 216 19.71 -5.49 10.41
N GLN A 217 19.31 -4.37 9.80
CA GLN A 217 18.84 -3.18 10.48
C GLN A 217 17.31 -3.04 10.38
N LYS A 218 16.70 -2.52 11.45
CA LYS A 218 15.28 -2.24 11.54
C LYS A 218 15.03 -0.74 11.37
N VAL A 219 14.12 -0.38 10.48
CA VAL A 219 13.79 1.02 10.14
C VAL A 219 12.34 1.29 10.51
N GLU A 220 12.11 2.31 11.36
CA GLU A 220 10.79 2.77 11.75
C GLU A 220 10.27 3.84 10.78
N ILE A 221 9.14 3.55 10.14
CA ILE A 221 8.52 4.42 9.14
C ILE A 221 7.14 4.83 9.63
N LYS A 222 6.92 6.13 9.71
CA LYS A 222 5.64 6.76 9.97
C LYS A 222 4.88 6.92 8.66
N ALA A 223 3.66 6.41 8.59
CA ALA A 223 2.73 6.63 7.49
C ALA A 223 1.56 7.48 7.97
N VAL A 224 1.14 8.45 7.16
CA VAL A 224 0.06 9.39 7.47
C VAL A 224 -0.90 9.49 6.29
N ASP A 225 -2.20 9.40 6.52
CA ASP A 225 -3.23 9.64 5.51
C ASP A 225 -3.72 11.10 5.48
N GLU A 226 -4.60 11.44 4.54
CA GLU A 226 -5.15 12.80 4.39
C GLU A 226 -6.00 13.26 5.59
N GLU A 227 -6.52 12.32 6.38
CA GLU A 227 -7.29 12.56 7.60
C GLU A 227 -6.39 12.73 8.83
N ASN A 228 -5.06 12.70 8.65
CA ASN A 228 -4.03 12.71 9.68
C ASN A 228 -4.06 11.49 10.61
N ASN A 229 -4.60 10.36 10.13
CA ASN A 229 -4.35 9.08 10.79
C ASN A 229 -2.88 8.71 10.59
N GLU A 230 -2.22 8.27 11.65
CA GLU A 230 -0.79 8.07 11.73
C GLU A 230 -0.45 6.69 12.30
N ASN A 231 0.27 5.87 11.54
CA ASN A 231 0.73 4.57 11.98
C ASN A 231 2.26 4.43 11.85
N THR A 232 2.88 3.67 12.74
CA THR A 232 4.28 3.28 12.61
C THR A 232 4.38 1.86 12.05
N TYR A 233 5.18 1.71 11.00
CA TYR A 233 5.51 0.45 10.35
C TYR A 233 7.01 0.18 10.42
N TYR A 234 7.37 -1.08 10.23
CA TYR A 234 8.75 -1.53 10.28
C TYR A 234 9.16 -2.07 8.90
N ALA A 235 10.27 -1.57 8.39
CA ALA A 235 10.96 -2.11 7.24
C ALA A 235 12.36 -2.57 7.66
N PHE A 236 12.99 -3.41 6.83
CA PHE A 236 14.27 -4.02 7.18
C PHE A 236 15.28 -3.83 6.06
N VAL A 237 16.51 -3.49 6.44
CA VAL A 237 17.60 -3.24 5.50
C VAL A 237 18.80 -4.06 5.93
N TYR A 238 19.33 -4.87 5.02
CA TYR A 238 20.61 -5.53 5.25
C TYR A 238 21.75 -4.63 4.75
N VAL A 239 22.56 -4.14 5.69
CA VAL A 239 23.71 -3.28 5.40
C VAL A 239 24.94 -4.15 5.17
N VAL A 240 25.59 -4.00 4.02
CA VAL A 240 26.79 -4.75 3.64
C VAL A 240 27.98 -3.82 3.44
N ASN A 241 29.21 -4.34 3.59
CA ASN A 241 30.42 -3.53 3.42
C ASN A 241 30.68 -3.10 1.97
N GLU A 242 30.24 -3.90 1.01
CA GLU A 242 30.49 -3.69 -0.42
C GLU A 242 29.32 -4.26 -1.22
N GLU A 243 29.14 -3.77 -2.44
CA GLU A 243 28.08 -4.24 -3.33
C GLU A 243 28.27 -5.73 -3.65
N PRO A 244 27.25 -6.58 -3.41
CA PRO A 244 27.35 -8.00 -3.73
C PRO A 244 27.43 -8.19 -5.24
N LYS A 245 28.35 -9.03 -5.71
CA LYS A 245 28.49 -9.37 -7.13
C LYS A 245 27.46 -10.36 -7.62
N MET A 246 26.82 -11.09 -6.71
CA MET A 246 25.76 -12.05 -7.05
C MET A 246 24.80 -12.24 -5.87
N LYS A 247 23.49 -12.22 -6.18
CA LYS A 247 22.44 -12.63 -5.25
C LYS A 247 21.88 -13.99 -5.68
N PHE A 248 22.18 -15.01 -4.90
CA PHE A 248 21.70 -16.37 -5.14
C PHE A 248 20.44 -16.61 -4.31
N LYS A 249 19.29 -16.71 -4.97
CA LYS A 249 17.98 -16.91 -4.35
C LYS A 249 17.54 -18.34 -4.54
N CYS A 250 17.20 -19.05 -3.48
CA CYS A 250 16.69 -20.42 -3.51
C CYS A 250 15.34 -20.50 -2.83
N VAL A 251 14.37 -21.15 -3.48
CA VAL A 251 13.02 -21.36 -2.95
C VAL A 251 12.79 -22.85 -2.74
N SER A 252 12.27 -23.19 -1.57
CA SER A 252 11.88 -24.55 -1.19
C SER A 252 10.80 -25.14 -2.11
N PRO A 253 10.70 -26.48 -2.24
CA PRO A 253 9.73 -27.13 -3.14
C PRO A 253 8.27 -26.75 -2.90
N ASN A 254 7.90 -26.45 -1.65
CA ASN A 254 6.56 -26.05 -1.26
C ASN A 254 6.34 -24.52 -1.33
N ASN A 255 7.33 -23.76 -1.80
CA ASN A 255 7.34 -22.30 -1.91
C ASN A 255 7.12 -21.53 -0.59
N SER A 256 7.26 -22.18 0.57
CA SER A 256 7.03 -21.51 1.86
C SER A 256 8.28 -20.85 2.44
N LEU A 257 9.45 -21.32 2.03
CA LEU A 257 10.76 -20.87 2.51
C LEU A 257 11.63 -20.41 1.34
N LYS A 258 12.29 -19.27 1.51
CA LYS A 258 13.21 -18.66 0.56
C LYS A 258 14.49 -18.23 1.26
N ASP A 259 15.62 -18.75 0.79
CA ASP A 259 16.95 -18.33 1.22
C ASP A 259 17.57 -17.42 0.17
N VAL A 260 18.21 -16.34 0.61
CA VAL A 260 18.97 -15.42 -0.25
C VAL A 260 20.39 -15.31 0.28
N ILE A 261 21.36 -15.62 -0.58
CA ILE A 261 22.78 -15.71 -0.24
C ILE A 261 23.54 -14.73 -1.13
N LEU A 262 24.38 -13.91 -0.50
CA LEU A 262 25.20 -12.90 -1.17
C LEU A 262 26.63 -13.40 -1.34
N PHE A 263 27.18 -13.18 -2.53
CA PHE A 263 28.59 -13.44 -2.83
C PHE A 263 29.29 -12.14 -3.22
N ASN A 264 30.43 -11.86 -2.58
CA ASN A 264 31.20 -10.64 -2.80
C ASN A 264 32.22 -10.77 -3.94
N LYS A 265 32.64 -11.99 -4.26
CA LYS A 265 33.44 -12.29 -5.46
C LYS A 265 32.57 -13.04 -6.46
N ASN A 266 32.95 -12.99 -7.74
CA ASN A 266 32.27 -13.74 -8.80
C ASN A 266 32.17 -15.21 -8.42
N LYS A 267 31.00 -15.63 -7.88
CA LYS A 267 30.69 -17.00 -7.47
C LYS A 267 31.57 -17.55 -6.33
N GLU A 268 32.22 -16.68 -5.57
CA GLU A 268 33.07 -17.05 -4.43
C GLU A 268 32.86 -16.11 -3.25
N ASN A 269 33.31 -16.52 -2.07
CA ASN A 269 33.20 -15.75 -0.83
C ASN A 269 31.75 -15.37 -0.49
N MET A 270 31.00 -16.39 -0.06
CA MET A 270 29.74 -16.17 0.64
C MET A 270 29.96 -15.16 1.78
N ASN A 271 29.18 -14.10 1.79
CA ASN A 271 29.30 -13.00 2.75
C ASN A 271 28.15 -13.06 3.76
N ASN A 272 26.93 -12.86 3.27
CA ASN A 272 25.74 -12.76 4.12
C ASN A 272 24.60 -13.59 3.53
N SER A 273 23.67 -13.98 4.38
CA SER A 273 22.47 -14.70 3.96
C SER A 273 21.29 -14.38 4.84
N VAL A 274 20.10 -14.49 4.27
CA VAL A 274 18.83 -14.34 4.99
C VAL A 274 17.88 -15.45 4.59
N ARG A 275 16.97 -15.77 5.51
CA ARG A 275 15.86 -16.70 5.30
C ARG A 275 14.54 -15.98 5.42
N MET A 276 13.62 -16.28 4.52
CA MET A 276 12.26 -15.73 4.47
C MET A 276 11.25 -16.85 4.51
N TYR A 277 10.25 -16.73 5.38
CA TYR A 277 9.09 -17.63 5.42
C TYR A 277 7.84 -16.87 4.99
N GLU A 278 7.19 -17.28 3.93
CA GLU A 278 6.04 -16.58 3.36
C GLU A 278 4.73 -17.27 3.79
N TYR A 279 3.80 -16.47 4.32
CA TYR A 279 2.46 -16.91 4.72
C TYR A 279 1.41 -16.04 4.03
N THR A 280 0.35 -16.66 3.51
CA THR A 280 -0.78 -15.97 2.90
C THR A 280 -2.04 -16.31 3.69
N TYR A 281 -2.86 -15.31 3.98
CA TYR A 281 -4.05 -15.43 4.83
C TYR A 281 -5.30 -14.92 4.11
N ASN A 282 -6.47 -15.24 4.66
CA ASN A 282 -7.69 -14.49 4.33
C ASN A 282 -7.75 -13.17 5.12
N ASP A 283 -8.72 -12.31 4.82
CA ASP A 283 -8.83 -10.96 5.42
C ASP A 283 -8.93 -10.99 6.95
N THR A 284 -9.73 -11.89 7.51
CA THR A 284 -9.96 -11.99 8.95
C THR A 284 -8.73 -12.51 9.68
N GLU A 285 -8.12 -13.57 9.15
CA GLU A 285 -6.89 -14.14 9.69
C GLU A 285 -5.73 -13.13 9.63
N TYR A 286 -5.58 -12.45 8.49
CA TYR A 286 -4.56 -11.43 8.31
C TYR A 286 -4.70 -10.32 9.34
N SER A 287 -5.92 -9.81 9.53
CA SER A 287 -6.20 -8.73 10.48
C SER A 287 -5.90 -9.15 11.92
N ASN A 288 -6.19 -10.40 12.30
CA ASN A 288 -5.90 -10.91 13.63
C ASN A 288 -4.40 -11.11 13.86
N ILE A 289 -3.69 -11.65 12.87
CA ILE A 289 -2.28 -12.02 13.05
C ILE A 289 -1.37 -10.80 13.08
N ILE A 290 -1.68 -9.74 12.34
CA ILE A 290 -0.90 -8.49 12.40
C ILE A 290 -0.99 -7.79 13.76
N GLU A 291 -2.05 -8.02 14.55
CA GLU A 291 -2.15 -7.51 15.94
C GLU A 291 -1.13 -8.15 16.87
N THR A 292 -0.60 -9.33 16.50
CA THR A 292 0.40 -10.04 17.32
C THR A 292 1.81 -9.51 17.09
N ILE A 293 2.00 -8.60 16.12
CA ILE A 293 3.29 -7.99 15.84
C ILE A 293 3.69 -7.11 17.01
N ASN A 294 4.85 -7.38 17.58
CA ASN A 294 5.42 -6.58 18.63
C ASN A 294 6.74 -5.97 18.15
N ASN A 295 6.82 -4.64 18.07
CA ASN A 295 8.05 -3.94 17.72
C ASN A 295 8.71 -4.41 16.40
N GLY A 296 7.88 -4.79 15.42
CA GLY A 296 8.30 -5.28 14.11
C GLY A 296 8.63 -6.77 14.03
N THR A 297 8.49 -7.53 15.12
CA THR A 297 8.68 -8.98 15.12
C THR A 297 7.35 -9.72 15.23
N ILE A 298 7.33 -10.94 14.70
CA ILE A 298 6.16 -11.83 14.74
C ILE A 298 6.59 -13.28 14.91
N LYS A 299 5.75 -14.07 15.57
CA LYS A 299 5.88 -15.52 15.64
C LYS A 299 4.67 -16.19 15.02
N ILE A 300 4.92 -17.02 14.01
CA ILE A 300 3.91 -17.83 13.33
C ILE A 300 4.39 -19.29 13.40
N ASN A 301 3.61 -20.15 14.05
CA ASN A 301 4.01 -21.53 14.37
C ASN A 301 5.36 -21.54 15.14
N GLU A 302 6.34 -22.28 14.64
CA GLU A 302 7.69 -22.35 15.20
C GLU A 302 8.63 -21.24 14.68
N ASN A 303 8.16 -20.41 13.75
CA ASN A 303 8.98 -19.39 13.11
C ASN A 303 8.78 -18.03 13.77
N GLU A 304 9.83 -17.51 14.40
CA GLU A 304 9.89 -16.16 14.93
C GLU A 304 10.94 -15.32 14.20
N GLY A 305 10.61 -14.06 13.86
CA GLY A 305 11.52 -13.14 13.19
C GLY A 305 10.88 -11.80 12.83
N ASN A 306 11.53 -11.08 11.92
CA ASN A 306 11.13 -9.74 11.49
C ASN A 306 9.96 -9.80 10.51
N ALA A 307 8.90 -9.03 10.74
CA ALA A 307 7.67 -9.08 9.96
C ALA A 307 7.69 -8.10 8.78
N ILE A 308 7.64 -8.63 7.56
CA ILE A 308 7.40 -7.86 6.33
C ILE A 308 5.93 -8.02 5.98
N LEU A 309 5.23 -6.90 5.78
CA LEU A 309 3.77 -6.86 5.64
C LEU A 309 3.39 -6.53 4.21
N ASP A 310 2.37 -7.20 3.70
CA ASP A 310 1.74 -6.90 2.41
C ASP A 310 0.22 -6.99 2.61
N TYR A 311 -0.36 -5.82 2.92
CA TYR A 311 -1.79 -5.71 3.20
C TYR A 311 -2.63 -5.96 1.95
N GLN A 312 -2.10 -5.67 0.76
CA GLN A 312 -2.84 -5.86 -0.48
C GLN A 312 -3.04 -7.34 -0.77
N ASN A 313 -1.97 -8.13 -0.64
CA ASN A 313 -1.98 -9.56 -0.94
C ASN A 313 -2.26 -10.44 0.28
N LYS A 314 -2.49 -9.83 1.46
CA LYS A 314 -2.68 -10.53 2.74
C LYS A 314 -1.52 -11.48 3.05
N LYS A 315 -0.30 -11.02 2.78
CA LYS A 315 0.92 -11.79 2.99
C LYS A 315 1.75 -11.24 4.13
N ILE A 316 2.31 -12.15 4.90
CA ILE A 316 3.33 -11.84 5.91
C ILE A 316 4.56 -12.67 5.57
N THR A 317 5.70 -12.01 5.48
CA THR A 317 6.99 -12.69 5.36
C THR A 317 7.77 -12.53 6.66
N ILE A 318 8.15 -13.64 7.28
CA ILE A 318 9.08 -13.65 8.41
C ILE A 318 10.50 -13.66 7.85
N LEU A 319 11.22 -12.56 8.03
CA LEU A 319 12.63 -12.42 7.69
C LEU A 319 13.51 -12.77 8.90
N LYS A 320 14.50 -13.63 8.66
CA LYS A 320 15.55 -13.96 9.63
C LYS A 320 16.92 -13.75 9.00
N ASP A 321 17.85 -13.26 9.80
CA ASP A 321 19.26 -13.39 9.46
C ASP A 321 19.61 -14.88 9.43
N LEU A 322 20.45 -15.28 8.48
CA LEU A 322 20.89 -16.66 8.33
C LEU A 322 22.42 -16.69 8.51
N PRO A 323 22.91 -16.60 9.75
CA PRO A 323 24.34 -16.50 10.02
C PRO A 323 25.05 -17.81 9.69
N LYS A 324 26.37 -17.73 9.49
CA LYS A 324 27.21 -18.89 9.17
C LYS A 324 27.05 -20.03 10.19
N GLU A 325 26.88 -19.71 11.46
CA GLU A 325 26.69 -20.71 12.53
C GLU A 325 25.43 -21.56 12.31
N THR A 326 24.32 -20.92 11.90
CA THR A 326 23.08 -21.64 11.57
C THR A 326 23.27 -22.51 10.34
N LEU A 327 23.94 -21.98 9.31
CA LEU A 327 24.24 -22.74 8.09
C LEU A 327 25.15 -23.94 8.35
N ASP A 328 26.20 -23.75 9.15
CA ASP A 328 27.14 -24.81 9.52
C ASP A 328 26.41 -25.92 10.30
N SER A 329 25.52 -25.55 11.23
CA SER A 329 24.67 -26.48 11.98
C SER A 329 23.72 -27.27 11.06
N GLU A 330 22.97 -26.60 10.18
CA GLU A 330 22.03 -27.23 9.26
C GLU A 330 22.72 -28.14 8.24
N TYR A 331 23.93 -27.79 7.84
CA TYR A 331 24.74 -28.59 6.91
C TYR A 331 25.43 -29.79 7.57
N GLY A 332 25.56 -29.78 8.90
CA GLY A 332 26.26 -30.82 9.65
C GLY A 332 27.79 -30.72 9.55
N GLY A 333 28.33 -29.50 9.44
CA GLY A 333 29.77 -29.25 9.28
C GLY A 333 30.06 -27.83 8.82
N SER A 334 31.24 -27.59 8.25
CA SER A 334 31.52 -26.26 7.70
C SER A 334 30.73 -26.05 6.41
N PHE A 335 29.81 -25.08 6.42
CA PHE A 335 29.02 -24.71 5.26
C PHE A 335 29.94 -24.16 4.15
N PRO A 336 29.77 -24.60 2.90
CA PRO A 336 30.62 -24.17 1.80
C PRO A 336 30.49 -22.68 1.52
N THR A 337 31.57 -22.08 1.04
CA THR A 337 31.63 -20.64 0.70
C THR A 337 31.70 -20.38 -0.80
N THR A 338 31.87 -21.43 -1.62
CA THR A 338 31.87 -21.33 -3.07
C THR A 338 30.46 -21.52 -3.63
N TYR A 339 30.14 -20.79 -4.68
CA TYR A 339 28.84 -20.91 -5.34
C TYR A 339 28.56 -22.33 -5.82
N SER A 340 29.56 -23.03 -6.37
CA SER A 340 29.37 -24.38 -6.93
C SER A 340 28.85 -25.34 -5.87
N GLU A 341 29.47 -25.33 -4.70
CA GLU A 341 29.11 -26.20 -3.59
C GLU A 341 27.79 -25.77 -2.94
N VAL A 342 27.61 -24.47 -2.71
CA VAL A 342 26.35 -23.91 -2.18
C VAL A 342 25.17 -24.27 -3.11
N SER A 343 25.34 -24.05 -4.42
CA SER A 343 24.32 -24.36 -5.43
C SER A 343 24.01 -25.85 -5.49
N ASN A 344 25.04 -26.70 -5.42
CA ASN A 344 24.87 -28.15 -5.35
C ASN A 344 24.08 -28.56 -4.10
N TYR A 345 24.41 -28.01 -2.93
CA TYR A 345 23.68 -28.30 -1.70
C TYR A 345 22.20 -27.92 -1.81
N TYR A 346 21.88 -26.68 -2.19
CA TYR A 346 20.49 -26.25 -2.30
C TYR A 346 19.72 -27.01 -3.37
N ARG A 347 20.29 -27.18 -4.58
CA ARG A 347 19.57 -27.80 -5.70
C ARG A 347 19.49 -29.32 -5.60
N ASN A 348 20.57 -29.97 -5.18
CA ASN A 348 20.67 -31.43 -5.24
C ASN A 348 20.40 -32.10 -3.90
N SER A 349 20.82 -31.50 -2.78
CA SER A 349 20.53 -32.06 -1.45
C SER A 349 19.15 -31.61 -0.96
N LEU A 350 18.87 -30.30 -0.97
CA LEU A 350 17.60 -29.75 -0.47
C LEU A 350 16.47 -29.74 -1.52
N LYS A 351 16.79 -29.96 -2.80
CA LYS A 351 15.84 -29.91 -3.93
C LYS A 351 15.18 -28.54 -4.15
N TYR A 352 15.84 -27.45 -3.78
CA TYR A 352 15.32 -26.10 -3.95
C TYR A 352 15.45 -25.64 -5.41
N THR A 353 14.53 -24.77 -5.83
CA THR A 353 14.61 -24.07 -7.11
C THR A 353 15.35 -22.76 -6.90
N CYS A 354 16.50 -22.58 -7.56
CA CYS A 354 17.35 -21.40 -7.35
C CYS A 354 17.57 -20.56 -8.61
N SER A 355 17.53 -19.24 -8.45
CA SER A 355 17.76 -18.23 -9.50
C SER A 355 18.86 -17.23 -9.10
N PHE A 356 19.31 -16.45 -10.08
CA PHE A 356 20.31 -15.38 -9.91
C PHE A 356 19.68 -14.05 -10.20
N ASN A 357 20.03 -13.04 -9.39
CA ASN A 357 19.85 -11.63 -9.70
C ASN A 357 21.15 -10.87 -9.46
#